data_AF-A0A445AEF0-F1
#
_entry.id   AF-A0A445AEF0-F1
#
_cell.length_a   1.000
_cell.length_b   1.000
_cell.length_c   1.000
_cell.angle_alpha   90.00
_cell.angle_beta   90.00
_cell.angle_gamma   90.00
#
_symmetry.space_group_name_H-M   'P 1'
#
loop_
_entity.id
_entity.type
_entity.pdbx_description
1 polymer ?
#
loop_
_entity_poly.entity_id
_entity_poly.type
_entity_poly.pdbx_seq_one_letter_code
_entity_poly.pdbx_strand_id
1 'polypeptide(L)'
;MLLNHFVQLKLIWDAYNNLMIRKICDHRAAKRLQQMMSNVRKGHDHLTLWICPSIKKELEAYFNNDEGFKHYHLMNVANRASPKSSKYTGESATLMKTKSRLSKSLDHEATLAETFKYTHTLKGNKQRFADERFAAHYEDYTQRLEAVTQQYQPSSGNDEADFETSVVDPNRVWRETAFKPYKNCRFGLGSFFASGSAPLRWRLPLPLPLPPALPIPKSCRLERGGAEADKGTSPASGAV
;
A
#
# COMPACT_ATOMS: atom_id res chain seq x y z
N MET A 1 -15.11 -25.92 -45.48
CA MET A 1 -13.88 -25.27 -44.98
C MET A 1 -14.24 -23.86 -44.52
N LEU A 2 -14.47 -23.66 -43.22
CA LEU A 2 -14.72 -22.32 -42.67
C LEU A 2 -13.37 -21.73 -42.25
N LEU A 3 -12.90 -20.74 -43.01
CA LEU A 3 -11.73 -19.95 -42.66
C LEU A 3 -12.07 -19.08 -41.44
N ASN A 4 -11.47 -19.42 -40.30
CA ASN A 4 -11.49 -18.60 -39.09
C ASN A 4 -10.74 -17.29 -39.35
N HIS A 5 -11.49 -16.27 -39.74
CA HIS A 5 -10.98 -14.89 -39.83
C HIS A 5 -10.84 -14.33 -38.42
N PHE A 6 -9.71 -14.60 -37.77
CA PHE A 6 -9.36 -14.01 -36.48
C PHE A 6 -9.05 -12.52 -36.69
N VAL A 7 -10.07 -11.66 -36.54
CA VAL A 7 -9.89 -10.21 -36.54
C VAL A 7 -9.03 -9.87 -35.33
N GLN A 8 -7.78 -9.46 -35.56
CA GLN A 8 -6.95 -8.86 -34.52
C GLN A 8 -7.56 -7.52 -34.12
N LEU A 9 -8.47 -7.55 -33.14
CA LEU A 9 -8.96 -6.37 -32.45
C LEU A 9 -7.80 -5.72 -31.69
N LYS A 10 -7.17 -4.73 -32.34
CA LYS A 10 -6.11 -3.92 -31.75
C LYS A 10 -6.75 -2.94 -30.77
N LEU A 11 -6.94 -3.39 -29.53
CA LEU A 11 -7.42 -2.55 -28.43
C LEU A 11 -6.36 -1.49 -28.10
N ILE A 12 -6.57 -0.27 -28.57
CA ILE A 12 -5.77 0.91 -28.22
C ILE A 12 -6.42 1.55 -26.99
N TRP A 13 -5.79 1.39 -25.83
CA TRP A 13 -6.22 2.04 -24.60
C TRP A 13 -5.67 3.47 -24.52
N ASP A 14 -6.51 4.41 -24.09
CA ASP A 14 -6.06 5.77 -23.74
C ASP A 14 -4.97 5.72 -22.64
N ALA A 15 -4.04 6.66 -22.70
CA ALA A 15 -2.92 6.79 -21.77
C ALA A 15 -3.38 6.94 -20.30
N TYR A 16 -4.53 7.59 -20.07
CA TYR A 16 -5.15 7.66 -18.75
C TYR A 16 -5.55 6.27 -18.22
N ASN A 17 -6.13 5.43 -19.08
CA ASN A 17 -6.51 4.07 -18.73
C ASN A 17 -5.28 3.19 -18.47
N ASN A 18 -4.19 3.37 -19.22
CA ASN A 18 -2.94 2.64 -18.99
C ASN A 18 -2.37 2.88 -17.58
N LEU A 19 -2.41 4.13 -17.09
CA LEU A 19 -1.94 4.46 -15.74
C LEU A 19 -2.80 3.78 -14.66
N MET A 20 -4.12 3.80 -14.84
CA MET A 20 -5.05 3.15 -13.90
C MET A 20 -4.89 1.64 -13.90
N ILE A 21 -4.78 1.03 -15.08
CA ILE A 21 -4.55 -0.42 -15.23
C ILE A 21 -3.24 -0.82 -14.56
N ARG A 22 -2.14 -0.07 -14.80
CA ARG A 22 -0.85 -0.33 -14.14
C ARG A 22 -0.97 -0.30 -12.62
N LYS A 23 -1.61 0.73 -12.05
CA LYS A 23 -1.82 0.83 -10.60
C LYS A 23 -2.61 -0.36 -10.03
N ILE A 24 -3.64 -0.82 -10.74
CA ILE A 24 -4.44 -1.98 -10.34
C ILE A 24 -3.59 -3.25 -10.37
N CYS A 25 -2.84 -3.46 -11.45
CA CYS A 25 -1.94 -4.60 -11.60
C CYS A 25 -0.87 -4.60 -10.51
N ASP A 26 -0.20 -3.47 -10.28
CA ASP A 26 0.85 -3.33 -9.26
C ASP A 26 0.30 -3.59 -7.85
N HIS A 27 -0.86 -3.02 -7.52
CA HIS A 27 -1.52 -3.26 -6.24
C HIS A 27 -1.85 -4.75 -6.03
N ARG A 28 -2.44 -5.39 -7.05
CA ARG A 28 -2.79 -6.82 -6.98
C ARG A 28 -1.54 -7.70 -6.89
N ALA A 29 -0.49 -7.38 -7.64
CA ALA A 29 0.77 -8.09 -7.62
C ALA A 29 1.45 -7.97 -6.24
N ALA A 30 1.54 -6.76 -5.69
CA ALA A 30 2.11 -6.54 -4.36
C ALA A 30 1.33 -7.29 -3.26
N LYS A 31 -0.01 -7.23 -3.29
CA LYS A 31 -0.85 -7.95 -2.32
C LYS A 31 -0.69 -9.46 -2.42
N ARG A 32 -0.62 -9.98 -3.65
CA ARG A 32 -0.40 -11.42 -3.91
C ARG A 32 0.98 -11.86 -3.43
N LEU A 33 2.03 -11.08 -3.70
CA LEU A 33 3.38 -11.34 -3.23
C LEU A 33 3.46 -11.33 -1.70
N GLN A 34 2.83 -10.35 -1.04
CA GLN A 34 2.75 -10.30 0.43
C GLN A 34 2.11 -11.56 1.01
N GLN A 35 1.00 -12.01 0.44
CA GLN A 35 0.34 -13.25 0.88
C GLN A 35 1.24 -14.47 0.68
N MET A 36 1.88 -14.57 -0.49
CA MET A 36 2.80 -15.65 -0.82
C MET A 36 4.00 -15.70 0.14
N MET A 37 4.61 -14.56 0.46
CA MET A 37 5.68 -14.47 1.45
C MET A 37 5.20 -14.83 2.87
N SER A 38 3.97 -14.45 3.24
CA SER A 38 3.38 -14.87 4.51
C SER A 38 3.17 -16.39 4.58
N ASN A 39 2.83 -17.05 3.47
CA ASN A 39 2.63 -18.50 3.43
C ASN A 39 3.96 -19.24 3.64
N VAL A 40 5.03 -18.76 2.99
CA VAL A 40 6.40 -19.29 3.20
C VAL A 40 6.79 -19.15 4.67
N ARG A 41 6.61 -17.96 5.25
CA ARG A 41 6.95 -17.71 6.67
C ARG A 41 6.19 -18.60 7.66
N LYS A 42 4.97 -19.02 7.31
CA LYS A 42 4.11 -19.88 8.15
C LYS A 42 4.30 -21.37 7.87
N GLY A 43 5.14 -21.76 6.91
CA GLY A 43 5.35 -23.16 6.54
C GLY A 43 4.14 -23.80 5.85
N HIS A 44 3.33 -23.02 5.12
CA HIS A 44 2.19 -23.59 4.37
C HIS A 44 2.68 -24.24 3.06
N ASP A 45 3.26 -25.43 3.17
CA ASP A 45 3.98 -26.09 2.08
C ASP A 45 3.16 -26.26 0.79
N HIS A 46 1.90 -26.66 0.92
CA HIS A 46 0.97 -26.83 -0.21
C HIS A 46 0.70 -25.51 -0.98
N LEU A 47 0.90 -24.35 -0.35
CA LEU A 47 0.71 -23.02 -0.96
C LEU A 47 2.00 -22.43 -1.54
N THR A 48 3.12 -23.17 -1.48
CA THR A 48 4.45 -22.73 -1.90
C THR A 48 4.99 -23.50 -3.11
N LEU A 49 4.16 -24.28 -3.81
CA LEU A 49 4.57 -25.06 -4.99
C LEU A 49 5.09 -24.22 -6.17
N TRP A 50 4.81 -22.92 -6.18
CA TRP A 50 5.25 -21.99 -7.22
C TRP A 50 6.69 -21.50 -7.03
N ILE A 51 7.31 -21.71 -5.86
CA ILE A 51 8.69 -21.28 -5.56
C ILE A 51 9.64 -22.47 -5.67
N CYS A 52 10.82 -22.24 -6.23
CA CYS A 52 11.86 -23.26 -6.32
C CYS A 52 12.24 -23.75 -4.91
N PRO A 53 12.34 -25.06 -4.65
CA PRO A 53 12.65 -25.59 -3.33
C PRO A 53 13.94 -25.03 -2.71
N SER A 54 14.97 -24.75 -3.51
CA SER A 54 16.22 -24.15 -3.03
C SER A 54 16.01 -22.73 -2.49
N ILE A 55 15.33 -21.88 -3.26
CA ILE A 55 15.00 -20.50 -2.87
C ILE A 55 14.08 -20.49 -1.64
N LYS A 56 13.11 -21.41 -1.60
CA LYS A 56 12.23 -21.57 -0.44
C LYS A 56 13.05 -21.84 0.84
N LYS A 57 13.99 -22.79 0.78
CA LYS A 57 14.86 -23.13 1.92
C LYS A 57 15.73 -21.95 2.36
N GLU A 58 16.25 -21.17 1.41
CA GLU A 58 17.02 -19.95 1.72
C GLU A 58 16.15 -18.88 2.40
N LEU A 59 14.93 -18.65 1.91
CA LEU A 59 13.98 -17.71 2.52
C LEU A 59 13.59 -18.14 3.94
N GLU A 60 13.32 -19.43 4.15
CA GLU A 60 13.04 -19.98 5.47
C GLU A 60 14.23 -19.81 6.41
N ALA A 61 15.44 -20.11 5.95
CA ALA A 61 16.66 -19.89 6.73
C ALA A 61 16.85 -18.41 7.09
N TYR A 62 16.63 -17.50 6.15
CA TYR A 62 16.67 -16.06 6.39
C TYR A 62 15.63 -15.65 7.45
N PHE A 63 14.35 -16.02 7.29
CA PHE A 63 13.31 -15.64 8.24
C PHE A 63 13.51 -16.24 9.64
N ASN A 64 14.12 -17.42 9.74
CA ASN A 64 14.33 -18.14 10.99
C ASN A 64 15.66 -17.81 11.69
N ASN A 65 16.69 -17.38 10.97
CA ASN A 65 18.04 -17.22 11.52
C ASN A 65 18.60 -15.80 11.40
N ASP A 66 18.14 -14.99 10.46
CA ASP A 66 18.65 -13.62 10.30
C ASP A 66 18.29 -12.74 11.51
N GLU A 67 19.33 -12.29 12.23
CA GLU A 67 19.18 -11.52 13.46
C GLU A 67 18.57 -10.13 13.20
N GLY A 68 18.95 -9.50 12.09
CA GLY A 68 18.41 -8.19 11.70
C GLY A 68 16.90 -8.27 11.48
N PHE A 69 16.45 -9.28 10.73
CA PHE A 69 15.05 -9.56 10.48
C PHE A 69 14.28 -9.87 11.76
N LYS A 70 14.83 -10.70 12.66
CA LYS A 70 14.23 -10.97 13.97
C LYS A 70 14.10 -9.71 14.80
N HIS A 71 15.16 -8.90 14.88
CA HIS A 71 15.16 -7.65 15.61
C HIS A 71 14.08 -6.69 15.09
N TYR A 72 14.02 -6.48 13.77
CA TYR A 72 12.97 -5.66 13.15
C TYR A 72 11.57 -6.22 13.39
N HIS A 73 11.40 -7.55 13.30
CA HIS A 73 10.11 -8.18 13.55
C HIS A 73 9.64 -7.97 14.98
N LEU A 74 10.49 -8.26 15.97
CA LEU A 74 10.19 -8.08 17.39
C LEU A 74 9.93 -6.61 17.72
N MET A 75 10.74 -5.68 17.19
CA MET A 75 10.52 -4.25 17.37
C MET A 75 9.18 -3.81 16.80
N ASN A 76 8.79 -4.29 15.61
CA ASN A 76 7.48 -4.01 15.03
C ASN A 76 6.32 -4.60 15.84
N VAL A 77 6.49 -5.80 16.40
CA VAL A 77 5.51 -6.45 17.28
C VAL A 77 5.35 -5.65 18.58
N ALA A 78 6.46 -5.28 19.22
CA ALA A 78 6.48 -4.47 20.43
C ALA A 78 5.87 -3.08 20.18
N ASN A 79 6.21 -2.43 19.07
CA ASN A 79 5.64 -1.14 18.68
C ASN A 79 4.12 -1.22 18.49
N ARG A 80 3.60 -2.32 17.92
CA ARG A 80 2.15 -2.55 17.79
C ARG A 80 1.46 -2.86 19.11
N ALA A 81 2.13 -3.58 20.01
CA ALA A 81 1.62 -3.89 21.34
C ALA A 81 1.66 -2.67 22.28
N SER A 82 2.55 -1.72 22.02
CA SER A 82 2.79 -0.56 22.86
C SER A 82 1.54 0.30 23.04
N PRO A 83 1.20 0.72 24.28
CA PRO A 83 0.11 1.67 24.53
C PRO A 83 0.41 3.06 23.93
N LYS A 84 1.68 3.31 23.58
CA LYS A 84 2.14 4.53 22.89
C LYS A 84 1.90 4.49 21.37
N SER A 85 1.38 3.39 20.82
CA SER A 85 0.98 3.33 19.41
C SER A 85 -0.38 4.01 19.19
N SER A 86 -0.57 4.50 17.96
CA SER A 86 -1.88 4.98 17.53
C SER A 86 -2.82 3.80 17.29
N LYS A 87 -4.13 4.01 17.39
CA LYS A 87 -5.11 2.94 17.14
C LYS A 87 -5.07 2.42 15.70
N TYR A 88 -4.53 3.22 14.78
CA TYR A 88 -4.48 2.92 13.35
C TYR A 88 -3.42 1.90 12.92
N THR A 89 -2.45 1.54 13.79
CA THR A 89 -1.26 0.80 13.32
C THR A 89 -1.48 -0.72 13.09
N GLY A 90 -2.62 -1.27 13.51
CA GLY A 90 -2.82 -2.73 13.55
C GLY A 90 -3.69 -3.32 12.44
N GLU A 91 -4.73 -2.60 12.02
CA GLU A 91 -5.69 -3.12 11.06
C GLU A 91 -5.63 -2.28 9.79
N SER A 92 -5.46 -2.92 8.64
CA SER A 92 -5.67 -2.32 7.31
C SER A 92 -7.15 -1.94 7.09
N ALA A 93 -7.83 -1.43 8.11
CA ALA A 93 -9.18 -0.90 8.05
C ALA A 93 -9.13 0.42 7.27
N THR A 94 -9.93 0.48 6.21
CA THR A 94 -10.14 1.72 5.47
C THR A 94 -10.71 2.78 6.42
N LEU A 95 -10.45 4.06 6.13
CA LEU A 95 -11.00 5.16 6.93
C LEU A 95 -12.53 5.04 7.07
N MET A 96 -13.24 4.61 6.02
CA MET A 96 -14.68 4.37 6.07
C MET A 96 -15.08 3.25 7.03
N LYS A 97 -14.32 2.16 7.10
CA LYS A 97 -14.56 1.07 8.06
C LYS A 97 -14.38 1.57 9.50
N THR A 98 -13.37 2.41 9.73
CA THR A 98 -13.14 3.02 11.04
C THR A 98 -14.22 4.04 11.40
N LYS A 99 -14.60 4.92 10.46
CA LYS A 99 -15.71 5.88 10.61
C LYS A 99 -17.00 5.16 11.00
N SER A 100 -17.39 4.10 10.28
CA SER A 100 -18.59 3.32 10.58
C SER A 100 -18.57 2.69 11.98
N ARG A 101 -17.42 2.15 12.41
CA ARG A 101 -17.27 1.60 13.77
C ARG A 101 -17.35 2.70 14.84
N LEU A 102 -16.78 3.87 14.56
CA LEU A 102 -16.81 5.02 15.45
C LEU A 102 -18.22 5.58 15.59
N SER A 103 -18.95 5.75 14.48
CA SER A 103 -20.34 6.21 14.50
C SER A 103 -21.22 5.33 15.39
N LYS A 104 -21.06 3.99 15.30
CA LYS A 104 -21.77 3.04 16.17
C LYS A 104 -21.44 3.18 17.65
N SER A 105 -20.26 3.69 17.99
CA SER A 105 -19.85 3.91 19.38
C SER A 105 -20.22 5.28 19.93
N LEU A 106 -20.64 6.21 19.06
CA LEU A 106 -20.97 7.59 19.41
C LEU A 106 -22.46 7.91 19.26
N ASP A 107 -23.26 6.96 18.78
CA ASP A 107 -24.69 7.11 18.47
C ASP A 107 -25.02 8.28 17.50
N HIS A 108 -24.03 8.76 16.74
CA HIS A 108 -24.18 9.74 15.67
C HIS A 108 -23.19 9.49 14.53
N GLU A 109 -23.37 10.18 13.39
CA GLU A 109 -22.43 10.07 12.29
C GLU A 109 -21.10 10.76 12.63
N ALA A 110 -20.04 9.96 12.85
CA ALA A 110 -18.72 10.50 13.12
C ALA A 110 -18.19 11.34 11.96
N THR A 111 -17.70 12.53 12.25
CA THR A 111 -17.04 13.42 11.28
C THR A 111 -15.65 12.89 10.88
N LEU A 112 -15.08 13.43 9.80
CA LEU A 112 -13.70 13.13 9.39
C LEU A 112 -12.69 13.53 10.48
N ALA A 113 -12.93 14.66 11.15
CA ALA A 113 -12.08 15.16 12.23
C ALA A 113 -12.14 14.25 13.47
N GLU A 114 -13.32 13.76 13.86
CA GLU A 114 -13.46 12.80 14.96
C GLU A 114 -12.83 11.46 14.63
N THR A 115 -12.99 11.00 13.38
CA THR A 115 -12.34 9.78 12.91
C THR A 115 -10.82 9.91 12.99
N PHE A 116 -10.26 11.05 12.56
CA PHE A 116 -8.83 11.34 12.66
C PHE A 116 -8.37 11.39 14.12
N LYS A 117 -9.09 12.12 14.99
CA LYS A 117 -8.77 12.17 16.42
C LYS A 117 -8.77 10.77 17.02
N TYR A 118 -9.79 9.97 16.74
CA TYR A 118 -9.88 8.60 17.21
C TYR A 118 -8.70 7.72 16.77
N THR A 119 -8.29 7.81 15.48
CA THR A 119 -7.22 6.97 14.92
C THR A 119 -5.83 7.39 15.39
N HIS A 120 -5.60 8.68 15.56
CA HIS A 120 -4.29 9.27 15.88
C HIS A 120 -4.06 9.52 17.37
N THR A 121 -5.06 9.23 18.20
CA THR A 121 -4.93 9.21 19.66
C THR A 121 -4.24 7.92 20.11
N LEU A 122 -3.47 8.01 21.21
CA LEU A 122 -2.78 6.88 21.82
C LEU A 122 -3.76 5.77 22.22
N LYS A 123 -3.36 4.52 22.02
CA LYS A 123 -4.17 3.37 22.42
C LYS A 123 -4.40 3.32 23.93
N GLY A 124 -3.37 3.64 24.73
CA GLY A 124 -3.46 3.66 26.19
C GLY A 124 -4.00 4.96 26.79
N ASN A 125 -4.04 6.05 26.02
CA ASN A 125 -4.54 7.35 26.49
C ASN A 125 -5.44 7.97 25.44
N LYS A 126 -6.75 8.05 25.73
CA LYS A 126 -7.78 8.57 24.80
C LYS A 126 -7.76 10.08 24.60
N GLN A 127 -6.88 10.81 25.29
CA GLN A 127 -6.83 12.28 25.28
C GLN A 127 -5.61 12.82 24.54
N ARG A 128 -4.52 12.05 24.43
CA ARG A 128 -3.25 12.49 23.84
C ARG A 128 -3.01 11.88 22.47
N PHE A 129 -2.58 12.70 21.51
CA PHE A 129 -2.13 12.25 20.21
C PHE A 129 -0.82 11.44 20.28
N ALA A 130 -0.67 10.49 19.36
CA ALA A 130 0.52 9.64 19.25
C ALA A 130 1.76 10.39 18.73
N ASP A 131 1.55 11.46 17.97
CA ASP A 131 2.59 12.29 17.35
C ASP A 131 2.16 13.76 17.49
N GLU A 132 3.11 14.62 17.82
CA GLU A 132 2.91 16.07 17.95
C GLU A 132 2.40 16.71 16.65
N ARG A 133 2.78 16.14 15.48
CA ARG A 133 2.28 16.61 14.18
C ARG A 133 0.77 16.45 14.06
N PHE A 134 0.20 15.35 14.59
CA PHE A 134 -1.24 15.14 14.56
C PHE A 134 -1.97 16.13 15.47
N ALA A 135 -1.38 16.46 16.62
CA ALA A 135 -1.91 17.50 17.51
C ALA A 135 -1.93 18.85 16.79
N ALA A 136 -0.79 19.29 16.23
CA ALA A 136 -0.69 20.55 15.51
C ALA A 136 -1.70 20.67 14.34
N HIS A 137 -1.90 19.59 13.57
CA HIS A 137 -2.91 19.57 12.50
C HIS A 137 -4.35 19.67 13.02
N TYR A 138 -4.65 19.04 14.14
CA TYR A 138 -5.99 19.11 14.74
C TYR A 138 -6.27 20.49 15.35
N GLU A 139 -5.26 21.16 15.90
CA GLU A 139 -5.36 22.54 16.39
C GLU A 139 -5.62 23.53 15.23
N ASP A 140 -4.89 23.44 14.10
CA ASP A 140 -5.14 24.28 12.91
C ASP A 140 -6.58 24.11 12.39
N TYR A 141 -7.09 22.87 12.39
CA TYR A 141 -8.48 22.61 12.04
C TYR A 141 -9.46 23.26 13.02
N THR A 142 -9.21 23.13 14.33
CA THR A 142 -10.10 23.70 15.36
C THR A 142 -10.16 25.22 15.26
N GLN A 143 -9.00 25.88 15.10
CA GLN A 143 -8.91 27.33 14.91
C GLN A 143 -9.65 27.81 13.66
N ARG A 144 -9.51 27.09 12.54
CA ARG A 144 -10.24 27.41 11.30
C ARG A 144 -11.73 27.19 11.44
N LEU A 145 -12.15 26.10 12.07
CA LEU A 145 -13.57 25.83 12.30
C LEU A 145 -14.19 26.94 13.15
N GLU A 146 -13.51 27.36 14.21
CA GLU A 146 -13.95 28.46 15.07
C GLU A 146 -14.05 29.78 14.29
N ALA A 147 -13.03 30.13 13.51
CA ALA A 147 -13.04 31.33 12.68
C ALA A 147 -14.20 31.34 11.67
N VAL A 148 -14.47 30.19 11.03
CA VAL A 148 -15.59 30.04 10.10
C VAL A 148 -16.92 30.16 10.85
N THR A 149 -17.09 29.49 12.00
CA THR A 149 -18.30 29.59 12.82
C THR A 149 -18.56 31.03 13.28
N GLN A 150 -17.53 31.79 13.66
CA GLN A 150 -17.67 33.20 14.03
C GLN A 150 -18.09 34.09 12.84
N GLN A 151 -17.62 33.80 11.62
CA GLN A 151 -18.07 34.53 10.43
C GLN A 151 -19.55 34.32 10.09
N TYR A 152 -20.11 33.16 10.47
CA TYR A 152 -21.52 32.84 10.24
C TYR A 152 -22.43 33.19 11.42
N GLN A 153 -21.89 33.65 12.56
CA GLN A 153 -22.71 34.26 13.61
C GLN A 153 -23.08 35.70 13.22
N PRO A 154 -24.37 36.07 13.20
CA PRO A 154 -24.76 37.45 12.96
C PRO A 154 -24.20 38.34 14.08
N SER A 155 -23.51 39.41 13.69
CA SER A 155 -23.26 40.52 14.61
C SER A 155 -24.61 41.13 14.97
N SER A 156 -25.17 40.72 16.11
CA SER A 156 -26.37 41.22 16.77
C SER A 156 -26.70 42.68 16.38
N GLY A 157 -27.50 42.82 15.34
CA GLY A 157 -28.01 44.08 14.81
C GLY A 157 -29.25 43.72 14.00
N ASN A 158 -30.40 44.08 14.56
CA ASN A 158 -31.74 43.75 14.08
C ASN A 158 -31.85 43.79 12.55
N ASP A 159 -32.32 42.70 11.94
CA ASP A 159 -33.30 42.70 10.84
C ASP A 159 -33.80 41.27 10.59
N GLU A 160 -35.12 41.13 10.60
CA GLU A 160 -35.89 39.91 10.47
C GLU A 160 -36.05 39.57 8.97
N ALA A 161 -35.11 38.82 8.40
CA ALA A 161 -35.30 38.19 7.09
C ALA A 161 -34.34 37.02 6.88
N ASP A 162 -34.94 35.83 6.75
CA ASP A 162 -34.39 34.67 6.04
C ASP A 162 -33.05 34.12 6.56
N PHE A 163 -33.05 33.60 7.79
CA PHE A 163 -31.98 32.73 8.27
C PHE A 163 -32.09 31.35 7.62
N GLU A 164 -31.79 31.27 6.32
CA GLU A 164 -31.43 29.98 5.72
C GLU A 164 -30.20 29.47 6.47
N THR A 165 -30.43 28.43 7.26
CA THR A 165 -29.54 27.88 8.27
C THR A 165 -28.23 27.39 7.67
N SER A 166 -27.27 28.30 7.47
CA SER A 166 -25.92 27.98 7.01
C SER A 166 -25.14 27.32 8.15
N VAL A 167 -25.47 26.07 8.45
CA VAL A 167 -24.69 25.24 9.37
C VAL A 167 -23.35 24.95 8.71
N VAL A 168 -22.26 25.42 9.32
CA VAL A 168 -20.89 25.15 8.87
C VAL A 168 -20.64 23.64 8.83
N ASP A 169 -20.43 23.05 7.65
CA ASP A 169 -20.04 21.64 7.51
C ASP A 169 -18.60 21.43 8.03
N PRO A 170 -18.40 20.75 9.16
CA PRO A 170 -17.06 20.55 9.72
C PRO A 170 -16.19 19.67 8.80
N ASN A 171 -16.79 18.79 7.97
CA ASN A 171 -16.03 17.98 7.01
C ASN A 171 -15.49 18.82 5.86
N ARG A 172 -16.17 19.90 5.47
CA ARG A 172 -15.67 20.87 4.49
C ARG A 172 -14.43 21.59 5.03
N VAL A 173 -14.51 22.11 6.26
CA VAL A 173 -13.36 22.78 6.91
C VAL A 173 -12.19 21.80 7.12
N TRP A 174 -12.48 20.56 7.52
CA TRP A 174 -11.46 19.51 7.62
C TRP A 174 -10.79 19.25 6.28
N ARG A 175 -11.57 19.18 5.19
CA ARG A 175 -11.01 19.02 3.84
C ARG A 175 -10.06 20.17 3.49
N GLU A 176 -10.47 21.41 3.66
CA GLU A 176 -9.65 22.57 3.32
C GLU A 176 -8.36 22.65 4.14
N THR A 177 -8.40 22.22 5.41
CA THR A 177 -7.27 22.30 6.34
C THR A 177 -6.32 21.11 6.18
N ALA A 178 -6.84 19.89 6.18
CA ALA A 178 -6.04 18.66 6.13
C ALA A 178 -5.49 18.35 4.72
N PHE A 179 -6.07 18.94 3.66
CA PHE A 179 -5.63 18.74 2.26
C PHE A 179 -4.76 19.87 1.69
N LYS A 180 -3.95 20.56 2.52
CA LYS A 180 -2.86 21.38 1.98
C LYS A 180 -1.98 20.51 1.06
N PRO A 181 -1.75 20.88 -0.22
CA PRO A 181 -1.10 20.04 -1.20
C PRO A 181 0.42 20.03 -0.98
N TYR A 182 0.89 19.49 0.15
CA TYR A 182 2.29 19.18 0.29
C TYR A 182 2.54 17.75 -0.17
N LYS A 183 3.22 17.62 -1.32
CA LYS A 183 3.70 16.35 -1.89
C LYS A 183 2.62 15.32 -2.27
N ASN A 184 1.40 15.72 -2.63
CA ASN A 184 0.32 14.80 -3.04
C ASN A 184 0.03 13.67 -2.01
N CYS A 185 0.44 13.82 -0.76
CA CYS A 185 0.28 12.82 0.29
C CYS A 185 -0.96 13.14 1.12
N ARG A 186 -2.03 12.37 0.92
CA ARG A 186 -3.23 12.44 1.75
C ARG A 186 -2.99 11.74 3.08
N PHE A 187 -2.77 12.51 4.15
CA PHE A 187 -2.66 11.95 5.49
C PHE A 187 -4.00 11.36 5.95
N GLY A 188 -3.96 10.16 6.53
CA GLY A 188 -5.09 9.58 7.27
C GLY A 188 -6.21 8.93 6.45
N LEU A 189 -6.35 9.20 5.14
CA LEU A 189 -7.47 8.63 4.35
C LEU A 189 -7.20 7.27 3.69
N GLY A 190 -5.96 6.77 3.68
CA GLY A 190 -5.60 5.71 2.74
C GLY A 190 -5.75 6.19 1.28
N SER A 191 -5.54 5.30 0.30
CA SER A 191 -5.48 5.63 -1.13
C SER A 191 -6.83 6.06 -1.74
N PHE A 192 -7.41 7.18 -1.30
CA PHE A 192 -8.79 7.54 -1.61
C PHE A 192 -9.02 8.61 -2.67
N PHE A 193 -8.01 9.06 -3.42
CA PHE A 193 -8.36 9.58 -4.76
C PHE A 193 -7.33 9.29 -5.84
N ALA A 194 -7.86 8.76 -6.94
CA ALA A 194 -7.40 8.99 -8.30
C ALA A 194 -7.71 10.44 -8.73
N SER A 195 -7.05 10.85 -9.81
CA SER A 195 -7.03 12.17 -10.49
C SER A 195 -6.29 13.32 -9.79
N GLY A 196 -5.35 13.92 -10.52
CA GLY A 196 -4.44 14.99 -10.08
C GLY A 196 -2.99 14.72 -10.51
N SER A 197 -2.54 15.40 -11.56
CA SER A 197 -1.29 15.20 -12.31
C SER A 197 -0.02 15.65 -11.56
N ALA A 198 0.95 14.73 -11.43
CA ALA A 198 2.40 15.00 -11.50
C ALA A 198 3.17 13.66 -11.49
N PRO A 199 4.26 13.51 -12.24
CA PRO A 199 5.01 12.24 -12.29
C PRO A 199 5.72 12.00 -10.95
N LEU A 200 5.39 10.87 -10.31
CA LEU A 200 6.13 10.36 -9.16
C LEU A 200 7.53 9.94 -9.61
N ARG A 201 8.51 10.84 -9.48
CA ARG A 201 9.90 10.45 -9.34
C ARG A 201 10.06 9.98 -7.90
N TRP A 202 9.97 8.67 -7.68
CA TRP A 202 10.38 8.06 -6.41
C TRP A 202 11.85 8.41 -6.18
N ARG A 203 12.14 9.46 -5.40
CA ARG A 203 13.45 9.58 -4.77
C ARG A 203 13.46 8.58 -3.63
N LEU A 204 14.07 7.42 -3.91
CA LEU A 204 14.59 6.52 -2.90
C LEU A 204 15.35 7.35 -1.85
N PRO A 205 15.15 7.12 -0.54
CA PRO A 205 16.17 7.50 0.44
C PRO A 205 17.48 6.80 0.05
N LEU A 206 18.61 7.45 0.31
CA LEU A 206 19.98 7.00 0.01
C LEU A 206 20.23 5.49 0.30
N PRO A 207 21.17 4.89 -0.43
CA PRO A 207 21.20 3.46 -0.69
C PRO A 207 21.55 2.67 0.57
N LEU A 208 20.75 1.64 0.85
CA LEU A 208 21.22 0.49 1.61
C LEU A 208 22.47 -0.05 0.90
N PRO A 209 23.54 -0.44 1.63
CA PRO A 209 24.66 -1.14 1.03
C PRO A 209 24.12 -2.37 0.31
N LEU A 210 24.50 -2.55 -0.96
CA LEU A 210 24.24 -3.81 -1.64
C LEU A 210 24.84 -4.94 -0.77
N PRO A 211 24.11 -6.03 -0.53
CA PRO A 211 24.75 -7.23 0.00
C PRO A 211 25.87 -7.63 -0.98
N PRO A 212 27.02 -8.12 -0.49
CA PRO A 212 28.06 -8.65 -1.36
C PRO A 212 27.41 -9.68 -2.29
N ALA A 213 27.68 -9.52 -3.60
CA ALA A 213 27.10 -10.36 -4.63
C ALA A 213 27.26 -11.83 -4.25
N LEU A 214 26.13 -12.53 -4.07
CA LEU A 214 26.14 -13.97 -3.95
C LEU A 214 26.79 -14.54 -5.22
N PRO A 215 27.75 -15.47 -5.11
CA PRO A 215 28.35 -16.09 -6.27
C PRO A 215 27.26 -16.73 -7.12
N ILE A 216 27.13 -16.29 -8.36
CA ILE A 216 26.28 -16.92 -9.36
C ILE A 216 26.73 -18.39 -9.46
N PRO A 217 25.86 -19.39 -9.21
CA PRO A 217 26.19 -20.77 -9.44
C PRO A 217 26.52 -20.96 -10.93
N LYS A 218 27.75 -21.41 -11.24
CA LYS A 218 28.25 -21.62 -12.61
C LYS A 218 27.53 -22.74 -13.38
N SER A 219 26.42 -23.30 -12.90
CA SER A 219 25.86 -24.54 -13.45
C SER A 219 24.72 -24.38 -14.45
N CYS A 220 24.33 -23.17 -14.84
CA CYS A 220 23.37 -22.99 -15.95
C CYS A 220 24.10 -22.71 -17.27
N ARG A 221 25.02 -23.60 -17.65
CA ARG A 221 25.49 -23.68 -19.04
C ARG A 221 24.55 -24.63 -19.78
N LEU A 222 23.61 -24.05 -20.53
CA LEU A 222 22.86 -24.77 -21.55
C LEU A 222 23.86 -25.17 -22.65
N GLU A 223 24.39 -26.39 -22.53
CA GLU A 223 25.09 -27.08 -23.62
C GLU A 223 24.09 -27.21 -24.77
N ARG A 224 24.36 -26.48 -25.85
CA ARG A 224 23.65 -26.54 -27.12
C ARG A 224 24.07 -27.86 -27.79
N GLY A 225 23.25 -28.89 -27.66
CA GLY A 225 23.44 -30.17 -28.34
C GLY A 225 23.49 -29.96 -29.86
N GLY A 226 24.70 -30.13 -30.43
CA GLY A 226 24.90 -30.30 -31.85
C GLY A 226 24.60 -31.76 -32.22
N ALA A 227 23.72 -31.93 -33.21
CA ALA A 227 23.45 -33.23 -33.81
C ALA A 227 24.69 -33.72 -34.56
N GLU A 228 25.25 -34.84 -34.12
CA GLU A 228 26.28 -35.58 -34.84
C GLU A 228 25.59 -36.57 -35.79
N ALA A 229 25.82 -36.38 -37.08
CA ALA A 229 25.29 -37.22 -38.15
C ALA A 229 26.12 -38.50 -38.24
N ASP A 230 25.51 -39.62 -37.88
CA ASP A 230 26.02 -40.97 -38.05
C ASP A 230 26.16 -41.28 -39.56
N LYS A 231 27.41 -41.37 -40.04
CA LYS A 231 27.73 -41.87 -41.37
C LYS A 231 28.04 -43.36 -41.27
N GLY A 232 27.06 -44.17 -41.65
CA GLY A 232 27.21 -45.60 -41.84
C GLY A 232 28.38 -45.91 -42.79
N THR A 233 29.23 -46.85 -42.36
CA THR A 233 30.26 -47.46 -43.19
C THR A 233 29.93 -48.95 -43.30
N SER A 234 29.52 -49.39 -44.50
CA SER A 234 29.43 -50.81 -44.86
C SER A 234 30.82 -51.42 -45.02
N PRO A 235 31.04 -52.71 -44.66
CA PRO A 235 32.25 -53.41 -45.03
C PRO A 235 32.09 -54.11 -46.38
N ALA A 236 33.07 -53.91 -47.27
CA ALA A 236 33.27 -54.72 -48.46
C ALA A 236 34.52 -55.60 -48.27
N SER A 237 34.29 -56.90 -48.32
CA SER A 237 35.16 -58.02 -48.73
C SER A 237 36.50 -57.68 -49.39
N GLY A 238 37.56 -58.43 -49.04
CA GLY A 238 38.63 -58.80 -50.00
C GLY A 238 39.96 -59.28 -49.42
N ALA A 239 40.15 -60.61 -49.43
CA ALA A 239 41.35 -61.41 -49.73
C ALA A 239 42.78 -60.89 -49.42
N VAL A 240 43.55 -61.70 -48.68
CA VAL A 240 44.64 -62.58 -49.20
C VAL A 240 44.70 -63.83 -48.33
#